data_AF-A0AAP0EQE1-F1
#
_entry.id   AF-A0AAP0EQE1-F1
#
_cell.length_a   1.000
_cell.length_b   1.000
_cell.length_c   1.000
_cell.angle_alpha   90.00
_cell.angle_beta   90.00
_cell.angle_gamma   90.00
#
_symmetry.space_group_name_H-M   'P 1'
#
loop_
_entity.id
_entity.type
_entity.pdbx_description
1 polymer ?
#
loop_
_entity_poly.entity_id
_entity_poly.type
_entity_poly.pdbx_seq_one_letter_code
_entity_poly.pdbx_strand_id
1 'polypeptide(L)'
;MPRFSGVVEYVGYSSRFVIVIPIREAGVLGMMAKGDSFRGDAIDLLKQLEHILEVDALIDEVGFLHPSQFTALNDYRDGLHQTPIESSSQSMDEISGDNNLLGANALPHDASIFWNKEHKLAISSEALFPLYIAARHAFMTAMNRYRMSLNLLSKGDSSVCVVLDNCSVTVEFLESEIMKHSKALLLLSCDFNTAWNSRKLVLSRSLELNYLLLLDELKFSALVLSYSPKSEHAWSHRRWVIKSIAGKHSNLQKILERESELVEKIAEVYFPVQELDTFK
;
A
#
# COMPACT_ATOMS: atom_id res chain seq x y z
N MET A 1 -34.96 -40.05 -9.10
CA MET A 1 -33.78 -39.18 -9.26
C MET A 1 -33.87 -38.44 -10.59
N PRO A 2 -34.18 -37.13 -10.59
CA PRO A 2 -33.97 -36.29 -11.76
C PRO A 2 -32.68 -35.48 -11.62
N ARG A 3 -31.91 -35.43 -12.71
CA ARG A 3 -30.76 -34.55 -12.92
C ARG A 3 -31.28 -33.14 -13.15
N PHE A 4 -30.82 -32.16 -12.39
CA PHE A 4 -30.98 -30.75 -12.73
C PHE A 4 -29.69 -30.26 -13.38
N SER A 5 -29.78 -29.97 -14.69
CA SER A 5 -28.87 -29.07 -15.38
C SER A 5 -29.23 -27.65 -14.94
N GLY A 6 -28.37 -27.01 -14.16
CA GLY A 6 -28.46 -25.59 -13.84
C GLY A 6 -27.37 -24.85 -14.59
N VAL A 7 -27.75 -24.11 -15.63
CA VAL A 7 -26.95 -23.05 -16.23
C VAL A 7 -26.71 -22.01 -15.13
N VAL A 8 -25.46 -21.79 -14.74
CA VAL A 8 -25.11 -20.69 -13.83
C VAL A 8 -25.07 -19.44 -14.68
N GLU A 9 -26.14 -18.65 -14.60
CA GLU A 9 -26.16 -17.28 -15.11
C GLU A 9 -25.11 -16.46 -14.37
N TYR A 10 -24.19 -15.88 -15.15
CA TYR A 10 -23.23 -14.89 -14.68
C TYR A 10 -23.97 -13.62 -14.28
N VAL A 11 -24.17 -13.45 -12.97
CA VAL A 11 -24.55 -12.15 -12.40
C VAL A 11 -23.27 -11.33 -12.23
N GLY A 12 -23.25 -10.14 -12.84
CA GLY A 12 -22.08 -9.28 -13.01
C GLY A 12 -21.26 -9.06 -11.74
N TYR A 13 -19.98 -9.43 -11.79
CA TYR A 13 -19.02 -9.12 -10.75
C TYR A 13 -18.68 -7.63 -10.80
N SER A 14 -19.06 -6.91 -9.74
CA SER A 14 -18.55 -5.59 -9.40
C SER A 14 -17.02 -5.59 -9.44
N SER A 15 -16.41 -4.61 -10.14
CA SER A 15 -14.96 -4.42 -10.37
C SER A 15 -14.13 -4.13 -9.10
N ARG A 16 -14.32 -4.87 -8.01
CA ARG A 16 -13.66 -4.61 -6.73
C ARG A 16 -12.77 -5.78 -6.32
N PHE A 17 -11.49 -5.47 -6.16
CA PHE A 17 -10.45 -6.37 -5.68
C PHE A 17 -10.74 -6.74 -4.21
N VAL A 18 -11.37 -7.88 -3.97
CA VAL A 18 -11.52 -8.40 -2.59
C VAL A 18 -11.01 -9.82 -2.53
N ILE A 19 -9.79 -9.99 -1.99
CA ILE A 19 -9.50 -11.13 -1.11
C ILE A 19 -8.80 -10.61 0.14
N VAL A 20 -9.58 -10.53 1.22
CA VAL A 20 -9.10 -10.33 2.59
C VAL A 20 -8.63 -11.68 3.11
N ILE A 21 -7.31 -11.90 3.17
CA ILE A 21 -6.75 -12.83 4.15
C ILE A 21 -6.07 -11.97 5.21
N PRO A 22 -6.67 -11.77 6.38
CA PRO A 22 -5.89 -11.28 7.50
C PRO A 22 -4.83 -12.35 7.76
N ILE A 23 -3.54 -11.95 7.80
CA ILE A 23 -2.49 -12.79 8.35
C ILE A 23 -2.79 -12.95 9.85
N ARG A 24 -3.78 -13.78 10.18
CA ARG A 24 -3.89 -14.39 11.49
C ARG A 24 -2.68 -15.31 11.58
N GLU A 25 -1.98 -15.23 12.70
CA GLU A 25 -0.82 -16.03 13.06
C GLU A 25 -1.09 -17.53 12.83
N ALA A 26 -0.91 -17.99 11.59
CA ALA A 26 -1.04 -19.36 11.18
C ALA A 26 0.38 -19.92 11.06
N GLY A 27 0.79 -20.65 12.10
CA GLY A 27 1.84 -21.67 12.01
C GLY A 27 3.27 -21.15 11.94
N VAL A 28 3.84 -20.78 13.10
CA VAL A 28 5.30 -20.58 13.30
C VAL A 28 6.08 -21.90 13.23
N LEU A 29 5.49 -23.01 12.78
CA LEU A 29 6.13 -24.32 12.84
C LEU A 29 6.26 -24.95 11.45
N GLY A 30 7.38 -24.66 10.78
CA GLY A 30 7.92 -25.62 9.83
C GLY A 30 8.52 -25.10 8.54
N MET A 31 9.33 -24.02 8.51
CA MET A 31 10.23 -23.75 7.37
C MET A 31 11.57 -23.12 7.81
N MET A 32 12.34 -23.84 8.63
CA MET A 32 13.72 -23.47 9.02
C MET A 32 14.80 -24.12 8.14
N ALA A 33 14.58 -24.30 6.84
CA ALA A 33 15.54 -24.98 5.96
C ALA A 33 16.04 -24.17 4.74
N LYS A 34 15.66 -22.89 4.60
CA LYS A 34 16.18 -21.99 3.55
C LYS A 34 16.47 -20.61 4.16
N GLY A 35 17.51 -20.48 4.98
CA GLY A 35 17.75 -19.28 5.79
C GLY A 35 18.25 -18.05 5.03
N ASP A 36 19.18 -18.22 4.09
CA ASP A 36 19.91 -17.08 3.50
C ASP A 36 19.35 -16.59 2.16
N SER A 37 18.99 -17.49 1.24
CA SER A 37 18.31 -17.11 -0.03
C SER A 37 16.98 -16.43 0.25
N PHE A 38 16.15 -17.04 1.11
CA PHE A 38 14.84 -16.51 1.49
C PHE A 38 14.91 -15.11 2.10
N ARG A 39 15.96 -14.83 2.87
CA ARG A 39 16.17 -13.52 3.49
C ARG A 39 16.61 -12.47 2.47
N GLY A 40 17.48 -12.83 1.52
CA GLY A 40 17.85 -11.96 0.40
C GLY A 40 16.63 -11.59 -0.45
N ASP A 41 15.87 -12.60 -0.86
CA ASP A 41 14.67 -12.45 -1.68
C ASP A 41 13.63 -11.54 -0.98
N ALA A 42 13.40 -11.73 0.32
CA ALA A 42 12.46 -10.91 1.09
C ALA A 42 12.88 -9.43 1.20
N ILE A 43 14.17 -9.15 1.31
CA ILE A 43 14.70 -7.78 1.36
C ILE A 43 14.52 -7.10 0.00
N ASP A 44 14.76 -7.82 -1.10
CA ASP A 44 14.59 -7.25 -2.44
C ASP A 44 13.13 -7.02 -2.78
N LEU A 45 12.21 -7.90 -2.34
CA LEU A 45 10.77 -7.65 -2.41
C LEU A 45 10.35 -6.39 -1.64
N LEU A 46 10.92 -6.15 -0.45
CA LEU A 46 10.65 -4.92 0.29
C LEU A 46 11.11 -3.67 -0.48
N LYS A 47 12.32 -3.70 -1.04
CA LYS A 47 12.83 -2.57 -1.84
C LYS A 47 11.95 -2.30 -3.05
N GLN A 48 11.47 -3.36 -3.71
CA GLN A 48 10.53 -3.24 -4.83
C GLN A 48 9.23 -2.58 -4.40
N LEU A 49 8.60 -3.04 -3.30
CA LEU A 49 7.39 -2.42 -2.76
C LEU A 49 7.63 -0.94 -2.41
N GLU A 50 8.72 -0.62 -1.71
CA GLU A 50 9.05 0.75 -1.32
C GLU A 50 9.24 1.66 -2.52
N HIS A 51 9.90 1.17 -3.57
CA HIS A 51 10.07 1.92 -4.82
C HIS A 51 8.74 2.18 -5.52
N ILE A 52 7.84 1.18 -5.60
CA ILE A 52 6.48 1.38 -6.15
C ILE A 52 5.74 2.47 -5.37
N LEU A 53 5.79 2.43 -4.04
CA LEU A 53 5.12 3.41 -3.16
C LEU A 53 5.74 4.81 -3.21
N GLU A 54 6.97 4.95 -3.70
CA GLU A 54 7.68 6.21 -3.91
C GLU A 54 7.37 6.79 -5.30
N VAL A 55 7.39 5.94 -6.34
CA VAL A 55 7.12 6.34 -7.72
C VAL A 55 5.64 6.69 -7.93
N ASP A 56 4.73 5.86 -7.43
CA ASP A 56 3.30 6.08 -7.52
C ASP A 56 2.74 6.61 -6.19
N ALA A 57 2.90 7.91 -5.97
CA ALA A 57 2.40 8.60 -4.78
C ALA A 57 0.88 8.72 -4.72
N LEU A 58 0.17 8.38 -5.81
CA LEU A 58 -1.27 8.53 -5.95
C LEU A 58 -2.04 7.25 -5.65
N ILE A 59 -1.35 6.15 -5.28
CA ILE A 59 -2.00 4.87 -4.96
C ILE A 59 -3.15 5.07 -3.96
N ASP A 60 -4.37 4.71 -4.38
CA ASP A 60 -5.61 4.89 -3.62
C ASP A 60 -6.33 3.58 -3.28
N GLU A 61 -5.91 2.47 -3.88
CA GLU A 61 -6.40 1.12 -3.61
C GLU A 61 -5.24 0.09 -3.54
N VAL A 62 -5.26 -0.77 -2.51
CA VAL A 62 -4.36 -1.93 -2.41
C VAL A 62 -5.18 -3.22 -2.35
N GLY A 63 -4.83 -4.19 -3.19
CA GLY A 63 -5.40 -5.53 -3.22
C GLY A 63 -4.37 -6.62 -2.94
N PHE A 64 -4.83 -7.74 -2.39
CA PHE A 64 -4.03 -8.95 -2.21
C PHE A 64 -4.60 -10.04 -3.10
N LEU A 65 -3.80 -10.56 -4.02
CA LEU A 65 -4.28 -11.46 -5.08
C LEU A 65 -3.48 -12.75 -5.11
N HIS A 66 -4.16 -13.83 -5.46
CA HIS A 66 -3.46 -15.06 -5.79
C HIS A 66 -2.72 -14.89 -7.13
N PRO A 67 -1.51 -15.45 -7.33
CA PRO A 67 -0.76 -15.31 -8.60
C PRO A 67 -1.59 -15.64 -9.85
N SER A 68 -2.49 -16.62 -9.78
CA SER A 68 -3.38 -16.99 -10.90
C SER A 68 -4.34 -15.87 -11.33
N GLN A 69 -4.56 -14.85 -10.50
CA GLN A 69 -5.43 -13.72 -10.79
C GLN A 69 -4.69 -12.58 -11.50
N PHE A 70 -3.35 -12.56 -11.49
CA PHE A 70 -2.56 -11.51 -12.15
C PHE A 70 -2.71 -11.52 -13.67
N THR A 71 -2.86 -12.70 -14.28
CA THR A 71 -3.09 -12.82 -15.73
C THR A 71 -4.39 -12.13 -16.15
N ALA A 72 -5.47 -12.33 -15.39
CA ALA A 72 -6.76 -11.69 -15.66
C ALA A 72 -6.70 -10.15 -15.59
N LEU A 73 -5.83 -9.58 -14.75
CA LEU A 73 -5.63 -8.13 -14.68
C LEU A 73 -4.90 -7.55 -15.89
N ASN A 74 -4.05 -8.33 -16.53
CA ASN A 74 -3.39 -7.92 -17.75
C ASN A 74 -4.34 -8.09 -18.95
N ASP A 75 -5.13 -9.16 -18.97
CA ASP A 75 -6.07 -9.46 -20.06
C ASP A 75 -7.31 -8.54 -20.09
N TYR A 76 -7.77 -8.03 -18.93
CA TYR A 76 -8.94 -7.15 -18.83
C TYR A 76 -8.87 -5.90 -19.72
N ARG A 77 -7.66 -5.49 -20.12
CA ARG A 77 -7.43 -4.29 -20.93
C ARG A 77 -7.27 -4.56 -22.42
N ASP A 78 -6.69 -5.70 -22.80
CA ASP A 78 -6.54 -6.06 -24.22
C ASP A 78 -7.91 -6.28 -24.89
N GLY A 79 -8.94 -6.64 -24.11
CA GLY A 79 -10.33 -6.76 -24.58
C GLY A 79 -11.08 -5.42 -24.76
N LEU A 80 -10.62 -4.31 -24.17
CA LEU A 80 -11.29 -2.99 -24.26
C LEU A 80 -10.87 -2.18 -25.50
N HIS A 81 -9.92 -2.68 -26.30
CA HIS A 81 -9.44 -2.01 -27.53
C HIS A 81 -10.00 -2.57 -28.84
N GLN A 82 -10.91 -3.56 -28.84
CA GLN A 82 -11.57 -4.02 -30.06
C GLN A 82 -12.92 -3.33 -30.27
N THR A 83 -12.89 -2.15 -30.88
CA THR A 83 -14.03 -1.66 -31.66
C THR A 83 -13.94 -2.24 -33.07
N PRO A 84 -15.02 -2.79 -33.65
CA PRO A 84 -14.96 -3.37 -34.99
C PRO A 84 -15.00 -2.24 -36.03
N ILE A 85 -13.86 -1.96 -36.65
CA ILE A 85 -13.84 -1.30 -37.96
C ILE A 85 -13.72 -2.41 -39.01
N GLU A 86 -14.75 -2.49 -39.85
CA GLU A 86 -14.84 -3.42 -40.96
C GLU A 86 -13.76 -3.20 -42.01
N SER A 87 -13.33 -4.33 -42.58
CA SER A 87 -12.79 -4.55 -43.94
C SER A 87 -11.37 -4.05 -44.25
N SER A 88 -10.43 -5.00 -44.40
CA SER A 88 -9.99 -5.51 -45.72
C SER A 88 -8.67 -6.30 -45.60
N SER A 89 -8.64 -7.45 -46.25
CA SER A 89 -7.53 -8.39 -46.46
C SER A 89 -6.24 -7.78 -47.01
N GLN A 90 -5.07 -8.18 -46.50
CA GLN A 90 -4.01 -8.90 -47.25
C GLN A 90 -2.66 -9.03 -46.48
N SER A 91 -2.15 -10.26 -46.48
CA SER A 91 -0.75 -10.75 -46.49
C SER A 91 0.26 -10.41 -45.38
N MET A 92 1.04 -11.46 -45.06
CA MET A 92 2.22 -11.53 -44.20
C MET A 92 3.32 -10.53 -44.59
N ASP A 93 4.00 -9.96 -43.59
CA ASP A 93 5.47 -10.01 -43.49
C ASP A 93 5.94 -9.61 -42.08
N GLU A 94 6.96 -10.33 -41.62
CA GLU A 94 7.70 -10.14 -40.38
C GLU A 94 8.38 -8.77 -40.33
N ILE A 95 8.14 -7.98 -39.27
CA ILE A 95 9.16 -7.09 -38.69
C ILE A 95 8.94 -7.05 -37.17
N SER A 96 9.92 -7.59 -36.43
CA SER A 96 10.16 -7.31 -35.02
C SER A 96 10.29 -5.80 -34.82
N GLY A 97 9.34 -5.19 -34.11
CA GLY A 97 9.28 -3.75 -33.87
C GLY A 97 9.09 -3.45 -32.39
N ASP A 98 10.13 -2.87 -31.82
CA ASP A 98 10.21 -2.25 -30.49
C ASP A 98 8.91 -1.59 -30.03
N ASN A 99 8.56 -1.84 -28.76
CA ASN A 99 7.84 -0.89 -27.91
C ASN A 99 8.40 -0.93 -26.49
N ASN A 100 9.71 -0.76 -26.37
CA ASN A 100 10.33 -0.26 -25.13
C ASN A 100 10.36 1.27 -25.22
N LEU A 101 9.30 1.93 -24.75
CA LEU A 101 9.34 3.38 -24.59
C LEU A 101 8.56 3.88 -23.36
N LEU A 102 8.81 3.28 -22.18
CA LEU A 102 8.47 3.90 -20.90
C LEU A 102 9.52 3.55 -19.83
N GLY A 103 10.35 4.53 -19.46
CA GLY A 103 10.97 4.62 -18.12
C GLY A 103 12.34 3.98 -17.92
N ALA A 104 13.41 4.66 -18.34
CA ALA A 104 14.80 4.24 -18.17
C ALA A 104 15.37 4.27 -16.72
N ASN A 105 14.55 4.12 -15.68
CA ASN A 105 15.00 4.09 -14.26
C ASN A 105 14.24 3.08 -13.37
N ALA A 106 13.44 2.18 -13.93
CA ALA A 106 12.71 1.21 -13.11
C ALA A 106 13.64 0.06 -12.69
N LEU A 107 13.78 -0.15 -11.38
CA LEU A 107 14.15 -1.48 -10.88
C LEU A 107 13.12 -2.46 -11.45
N PRO A 108 13.52 -3.57 -12.09
CA PRO A 108 12.55 -4.54 -12.59
C PRO A 108 11.78 -5.11 -11.39
N HIS A 109 10.52 -4.69 -11.23
CA HIS A 109 9.62 -5.32 -10.28
C HIS A 109 9.20 -6.66 -10.85
N ASP A 110 9.19 -7.68 -10.01
CA ASP A 110 8.72 -8.99 -10.42
C ASP A 110 7.21 -8.90 -10.72
N ALA A 111 6.86 -8.91 -12.00
CA ALA A 111 5.49 -8.78 -12.49
C ALA A 111 4.58 -9.94 -12.04
N SER A 112 5.16 -11.02 -11.50
CA SER A 112 4.42 -12.10 -10.84
C SER A 112 4.06 -11.79 -9.39
N ILE A 113 4.71 -10.81 -8.76
CA ILE A 113 4.54 -10.45 -7.35
C ILE A 113 3.82 -9.12 -7.17
N PHE A 114 4.19 -8.10 -7.95
CA PHE A 114 3.61 -6.76 -7.87
C PHE A 114 2.95 -6.37 -9.18
N TRP A 115 1.77 -5.78 -9.07
CA TRP A 115 1.08 -5.14 -10.18
C TRP A 115 0.69 -3.73 -9.75
N ASN A 116 1.17 -2.72 -10.48
CA ASN A 116 0.85 -1.33 -10.23
C ASN A 116 0.43 -0.64 -11.54
N LYS A 117 -0.85 -0.29 -11.64
CA LYS A 117 -1.44 0.46 -12.77
C LYS A 117 -2.63 1.26 -12.26
N GLU A 118 -2.88 2.43 -12.87
CA GLU A 118 -4.03 3.28 -12.55
C GLU A 118 -4.16 3.63 -11.06
N HIS A 119 -3.02 3.85 -10.38
CA HIS A 119 -2.98 4.13 -8.94
C HIS A 119 -3.55 3.00 -8.06
N LYS A 120 -3.61 1.78 -8.61
CA LYS A 120 -3.95 0.57 -7.87
C LYS A 120 -2.72 -0.30 -7.73
N LEU A 121 -2.55 -0.89 -6.55
CA LEU A 121 -1.45 -1.81 -6.25
C LEU A 121 -2.03 -3.17 -5.88
N ALA A 122 -1.66 -4.21 -6.60
CA ALA A 122 -1.91 -5.59 -6.19
C ALA A 122 -0.60 -6.26 -5.76
N ILE A 123 -0.66 -6.97 -4.63
CA ILE A 123 0.45 -7.74 -4.07
C ILE A 123 0.07 -9.21 -4.07
N SER A 124 0.95 -10.07 -4.59
CA SER A 124 0.75 -11.51 -4.60
C SER A 124 0.66 -12.06 -3.17
N SER A 125 -0.32 -12.92 -2.93
CA SER A 125 -0.53 -13.60 -1.65
C SER A 125 0.69 -14.43 -1.23
N GLU A 126 1.48 -14.93 -2.19
CA GLU A 126 2.70 -15.72 -1.93
C GLU A 126 3.83 -14.87 -1.34
N ALA A 127 3.88 -13.57 -1.66
CA ALA A 127 4.90 -12.67 -1.16
C ALA A 127 4.57 -12.06 0.21
N LEU A 128 3.33 -12.16 0.69
CA LEU A 128 2.89 -11.44 1.90
C LEU A 128 3.69 -11.76 3.14
N PHE A 129 3.95 -13.05 3.40
CA PHE A 129 4.69 -13.45 4.59
C PHE A 129 6.17 -13.03 4.54
N PRO A 130 6.95 -13.34 3.49
CA PRO A 130 8.32 -12.84 3.35
C PRO A 130 8.41 -11.31 3.44
N LEU A 131 7.52 -10.61 2.75
CA LEU A 131 7.48 -9.15 2.68
C LEU A 131 7.14 -8.53 4.05
N TYR A 132 6.19 -9.11 4.78
CA TYR A 132 5.88 -8.68 6.15
C TYR A 132 7.09 -8.84 7.08
N ILE A 133 7.80 -9.97 7.02
CA ILE A 133 8.99 -10.20 7.83
C ILE A 133 10.08 -9.16 7.52
N ALA A 134 10.33 -8.90 6.24
CA ALA A 134 11.30 -7.89 5.81
C ALA A 134 10.89 -6.47 6.26
N ALA A 135 9.65 -6.06 6.01
CA ALA A 135 9.13 -4.75 6.38
C ALA A 135 9.19 -4.53 7.89
N ARG A 136 8.78 -5.53 8.68
CA ARG A 136 8.83 -5.48 10.14
C ARG A 136 10.26 -5.36 10.65
N HIS A 137 11.19 -6.14 10.09
CA HIS A 137 12.60 -6.06 10.45
C HIS A 137 13.17 -4.67 10.14
N ALA A 138 12.98 -4.16 8.91
CA ALA A 138 13.46 -2.85 8.49
C ALA A 138 12.89 -1.72 9.38
N PHE A 139 11.58 -1.75 9.66
CA PHE A 139 10.94 -0.81 10.57
C PHE A 139 11.54 -0.86 11.98
N MET A 140 11.71 -2.05 12.57
CA MET A 140 12.26 -2.19 13.92
C MET A 140 13.72 -1.73 13.98
N THR A 141 14.52 -2.03 12.94
CA THR A 141 15.89 -1.53 12.82
C THR A 141 15.92 -0.01 12.76
N ALA A 142 15.13 0.63 11.89
CA ALA A 142 15.05 2.09 11.79
C ALA A 142 14.58 2.73 13.11
N MET A 143 13.57 2.15 13.76
CA MET A 143 13.06 2.65 15.04
C MET A 143 14.09 2.54 16.17
N ASN A 144 14.87 1.46 16.21
CA ASN A 144 15.95 1.31 17.19
C ASN A 144 17.05 2.37 16.97
N ARG A 145 17.47 2.56 15.71
CA ARG A 145 18.47 3.57 15.33
C ARG A 145 18.01 4.98 15.71
N TYR A 146 16.74 5.31 15.46
CA TYR A 146 16.14 6.57 15.86
C TYR A 146 16.06 6.76 17.38
N ARG A 147 15.65 5.74 18.14
CA ARG A 147 15.65 5.84 19.60
C ARG A 147 17.05 6.05 20.17
N MET A 148 18.05 5.38 19.59
CA MET A 148 19.45 5.59 19.96
C MET A 148 19.90 7.03 19.67
N SER A 149 19.54 7.60 18.51
CA SER A 149 19.88 8.99 18.18
C SER A 149 19.25 9.99 19.15
N LEU A 150 17.96 9.81 19.51
CA LEU A 150 17.27 10.67 20.48
C LEU A 150 17.95 10.64 21.87
N ASN A 151 18.43 9.48 22.29
CA ASN A 151 19.15 9.34 23.57
C ASN A 151 20.51 10.04 23.56
N LEU A 152 21.18 10.10 22.42
CA LEU A 152 22.47 10.80 22.26
C LEU A 152 22.27 12.33 22.22
N LEU A 153 21.25 12.81 21.50
CA LEU A 153 20.92 14.25 21.44
C LEU A 153 20.54 14.82 22.81
N SER A 154 19.84 14.04 23.62
CA SER A 154 19.45 14.44 24.99
C SER A 154 20.64 14.62 25.94
N LYS A 155 21.87 14.23 25.53
CA LYS A 155 23.09 14.33 26.36
C LYS A 155 23.99 15.55 26.03
N GLY A 156 23.54 16.46 25.16
CA GLY A 156 24.08 17.84 25.16
C GLY A 156 24.88 18.28 23.95
N ASP A 157 24.56 17.84 22.72
CA ASP A 157 25.07 18.49 21.51
C ASP A 157 23.94 18.85 20.55
N SER A 158 23.95 20.11 20.11
CA SER A 158 23.04 20.67 19.10
C SER A 158 23.37 20.20 17.67
N SER A 159 24.03 19.03 17.54
CA SER A 159 24.36 18.43 16.26
C SER A 159 23.15 17.68 15.71
N VAL A 160 22.69 18.05 14.52
CA VAL A 160 21.64 17.34 13.77
C VAL A 160 22.10 15.93 13.32
N CYS A 161 23.42 15.70 13.31
CA CYS A 161 24.05 14.45 12.91
C CYS A 161 24.49 13.62 14.13
N VAL A 162 24.22 12.32 14.07
CA VAL A 162 24.70 11.32 15.03
C VAL A 162 25.58 10.30 14.33
N VAL A 163 26.62 9.82 15.02
CA VAL A 163 27.43 8.70 14.53
C VAL A 163 26.77 7.40 14.96
N LEU A 164 26.36 6.59 13.99
CA LEU A 164 25.77 5.27 14.22
C LEU A 164 26.34 4.28 13.20
N ASP A 165 26.77 3.11 13.67
CA ASP A 165 27.38 2.06 12.84
C ASP A 165 28.55 2.59 11.97
N ASN A 166 29.40 3.46 12.56
CA ASN A 166 30.51 4.15 11.90
C ASN A 166 30.12 5.08 10.74
N CYS A 167 28.85 5.47 10.64
CA CYS A 167 28.35 6.41 9.63
C CYS A 167 27.72 7.64 10.30
N SER A 168 27.90 8.82 9.70
CA SER A 168 27.23 10.05 10.13
C SER A 168 25.83 10.08 9.53
N VAL A 169 24.80 10.17 10.38
CA VAL A 169 23.40 10.13 9.96
C VAL A 169 22.63 11.27 10.60
N THR A 170 21.81 11.97 9.82
CA THR A 170 20.93 13.03 10.32
C THR A 170 19.65 12.47 10.97
N VAL A 171 19.07 13.19 11.92
CA VAL A 171 17.76 12.84 12.49
C VAL A 171 16.68 12.80 11.40
N GLU A 172 16.68 13.72 10.44
CA GLU A 172 15.66 13.76 9.37
C GLU A 172 15.70 12.49 8.50
N PHE A 173 16.90 11.96 8.24
CA PHE A 173 17.05 10.68 7.53
C PHE A 173 16.48 9.50 8.33
N LEU A 174 16.70 9.46 9.65
CA LEU A 174 16.12 8.39 10.47
C LEU A 174 14.58 8.51 10.53
N GLU A 175 14.07 9.73 10.56
CA GLU A 175 12.64 10.02 10.46
C GLU A 175 12.07 9.55 9.12
N SER A 176 12.75 9.82 8.00
CA SER A 176 12.31 9.35 6.67
C SER A 176 12.33 7.82 6.56
N GLU A 177 13.34 7.14 7.10
CA GLU A 177 13.39 5.68 7.15
C GLU A 177 12.23 5.10 7.97
N ILE A 178 11.90 5.70 9.12
CA ILE A 178 10.71 5.31 9.91
C ILE A 178 9.45 5.46 9.05
N MET A 179 9.27 6.60 8.39
CA MET A 179 8.08 6.87 7.58
C MET A 179 7.97 5.92 6.38
N LYS A 180 9.09 5.60 5.74
CA LYS A 180 9.16 4.67 4.60
C LYS A 180 8.81 3.24 5.02
N HIS A 181 9.55 2.68 5.98
CA HIS A 181 9.36 1.29 6.39
C HIS A 181 8.02 1.06 7.12
N SER A 182 7.55 2.04 7.91
CA SER A 182 6.23 1.93 8.53
C SER A 182 5.08 2.00 7.53
N LYS A 183 5.22 2.75 6.42
CA LYS A 183 4.22 2.76 5.32
C LYS A 183 4.07 1.36 4.73
N ALA A 184 5.20 0.75 4.35
CA ALA A 184 5.22 -0.62 3.83
C ALA A 184 4.63 -1.64 4.83
N LEU A 185 5.07 -1.58 6.09
CA LEU A 185 4.59 -2.50 7.14
C LEU A 185 3.09 -2.36 7.38
N LEU A 186 2.56 -1.15 7.45
CA LEU A 186 1.15 -0.88 7.74
C LEU A 186 0.23 -1.21 6.56
N LEU A 187 0.73 -1.22 5.31
CA LEU A 187 -0.01 -1.78 4.18
C LEU A 187 -0.18 -3.30 4.29
N LEU A 188 0.76 -4.00 4.91
CA LEU A 188 0.73 -5.45 5.09
C LEU A 188 0.04 -5.87 6.41
N SER A 189 0.12 -5.01 7.43
CA SER A 189 -0.40 -5.26 8.77
C SER A 189 -0.86 -3.93 9.40
N CYS A 190 -2.07 -3.51 9.03
CA CYS A 190 -2.64 -2.23 9.47
C CYS A 190 -2.85 -2.11 11.00
N ASP A 191 -2.88 -3.22 11.73
CA ASP A 191 -3.05 -3.25 13.19
C ASP A 191 -1.73 -3.13 13.96
N PHE A 192 -0.60 -2.89 13.27
CA PHE A 192 0.70 -2.74 13.92
C PHE A 192 0.82 -1.38 14.64
N ASN A 193 0.25 -1.28 15.84
CA ASN A 193 0.10 -0.02 16.60
C ASN A 193 1.42 0.72 16.85
N THR A 194 2.53 -0.01 17.06
CA THR A 194 3.84 0.63 17.24
C THR A 194 4.25 1.44 16.01
N ALA A 195 3.92 1.00 14.80
CA ALA A 195 4.21 1.72 13.57
C ALA A 195 3.41 3.04 13.49
N TRP A 196 2.10 2.99 13.77
CA TRP A 196 1.28 4.21 13.84
C TRP A 196 1.82 5.22 14.87
N ASN A 197 2.19 4.75 16.06
CA ASN A 197 2.74 5.62 17.10
C ASN A 197 4.10 6.20 16.72
N SER A 198 4.96 5.45 16.04
CA SER A 198 6.23 5.95 15.51
C SER A 198 6.01 7.08 14.50
N ARG A 199 5.02 6.96 13.60
CA ARG A 199 4.66 8.04 12.66
C ARG A 199 4.21 9.30 13.40
N LYS A 200 3.34 9.16 14.41
CA LYS A 200 2.92 10.30 15.26
C LYS A 200 4.11 10.97 15.96
N LEU A 201 5.07 10.19 16.46
CA LEU A 201 6.27 10.70 17.12
C LEU A 201 7.12 11.55 16.16
N VAL A 202 7.39 11.03 14.96
CA VAL A 202 8.15 11.74 13.91
C VAL A 202 7.45 13.05 13.54
N LEU A 203 6.16 12.99 13.20
CA LEU A 203 5.37 14.16 12.80
C LEU A 203 5.21 15.19 13.91
N SER A 204 5.26 14.79 15.18
CA SER A 204 5.22 15.74 16.30
C SER A 204 6.50 16.56 16.43
N ARG A 205 7.63 16.07 15.90
CA ARG A 205 8.94 16.71 16.00
C ARG A 205 9.28 17.59 14.80
N SER A 206 8.84 17.21 13.59
CA SER A 206 9.07 18.01 12.38
C SER A 206 8.13 19.22 12.32
N LEU A 207 8.47 20.30 13.03
CA LEU A 207 7.55 21.42 13.31
C LEU A 207 7.28 22.37 12.12
N GLU A 208 8.19 22.48 11.14
CA GLU A 208 8.09 23.52 10.09
C GLU A 208 7.54 23.03 8.74
N LEU A 209 7.63 21.72 8.42
CA LEU A 209 7.11 21.11 7.17
C LEU A 209 5.86 20.25 7.38
N ASN A 210 5.21 20.42 8.54
CA ASN A 210 4.25 19.46 9.09
C ASN A 210 2.95 19.32 8.26
N TYR A 211 2.49 20.39 7.61
CA TYR A 211 1.17 20.38 6.97
C TYR A 211 1.05 19.37 5.81
N LEU A 212 2.01 19.36 4.88
CA LEU A 212 1.98 18.46 3.72
C LEU A 212 2.08 17.01 4.17
N LEU A 213 2.98 16.72 5.12
CA LEU A 213 3.11 15.39 5.70
C LEU A 213 1.82 14.93 6.40
N LEU A 214 1.13 15.82 7.12
CA LEU A 214 -0.17 15.51 7.73
C LEU A 214 -1.24 15.24 6.67
N LEU A 215 -1.25 15.95 5.54
CA LEU A 215 -2.17 15.64 4.43
C LEU A 215 -1.85 14.28 3.80
N ASP A 216 -0.56 13.93 3.67
CA ASP A 216 -0.16 12.62 3.17
C ASP A 216 -0.53 11.51 4.17
N GLU A 217 -0.54 11.77 5.48
CA GLU A 217 -1.09 10.83 6.46
C GLU A 217 -2.61 10.64 6.32
N LEU A 218 -3.36 11.68 5.94
CA LEU A 218 -4.78 11.52 5.60
C LEU A 218 -4.94 10.66 4.35
N LYS A 219 -4.14 10.86 3.29
CA LYS A 219 -4.18 9.96 2.13
C LYS A 219 -3.81 8.53 2.49
N PHE A 220 -2.75 8.36 3.27
CA PHE A 220 -2.25 7.05 3.68
C PHE A 220 -3.26 6.29 4.54
N SER A 221 -3.87 6.94 5.54
CA SER A 221 -4.92 6.31 6.33
C SER A 221 -6.18 6.01 5.51
N ALA A 222 -6.52 6.81 4.49
CA ALA A 222 -7.60 6.49 3.56
C ALA A 222 -7.27 5.24 2.72
N LEU A 223 -6.02 5.12 2.25
CA LEU A 223 -5.53 3.93 1.55
C LEU A 223 -5.67 2.68 2.42
N VAL A 224 -5.29 2.75 3.70
CA VAL A 224 -5.47 1.62 4.63
C VAL A 224 -6.96 1.28 4.82
N LEU A 225 -7.82 2.30 4.94
CA LEU A 225 -9.26 2.11 5.07
C LEU A 225 -9.93 1.55 3.81
N SER A 226 -9.32 1.71 2.63
CA SER A 226 -9.87 1.15 1.37
C SER A 226 -9.99 -0.38 1.41
N TYR A 227 -9.03 -1.07 2.05
CA TYR A 227 -9.04 -2.54 2.21
C TYR A 227 -9.34 -2.99 3.65
N SER A 228 -9.21 -2.11 4.66
CA SER A 228 -9.51 -2.39 6.07
C SER A 228 -10.28 -1.25 6.75
N PRO A 229 -11.55 -1.02 6.38
CA PRO A 229 -12.33 0.14 6.84
C PRO A 229 -12.83 0.03 8.27
N LYS A 230 -12.72 -1.16 8.88
CA LYS A 230 -12.98 -1.35 10.32
C LYS A 230 -11.72 -1.18 11.18
N SER A 231 -10.58 -0.79 10.59
CA SER A 231 -9.34 -0.57 11.34
C SER A 231 -9.47 0.60 12.32
N GLU A 232 -9.58 0.29 13.61
CA GLU A 232 -9.64 1.31 14.66
C GLU A 232 -8.33 2.11 14.72
N HIS A 233 -7.19 1.49 14.43
CA HIS A 233 -5.90 2.16 14.40
C HIS A 233 -5.84 3.24 13.30
N ALA A 234 -6.33 2.92 12.08
CA ALA A 234 -6.38 3.88 10.98
C ALA A 234 -7.30 5.06 11.31
N TRP A 235 -8.52 4.81 11.82
CA TRP A 235 -9.44 5.86 12.24
C TRP A 235 -8.89 6.72 13.38
N SER A 236 -8.29 6.09 14.39
CA SER A 236 -7.67 6.79 15.52
C SER A 236 -6.50 7.67 15.07
N HIS A 237 -5.67 7.18 14.16
CA HIS A 237 -4.61 7.98 13.54
C HIS A 237 -5.17 9.17 12.78
N ARG A 238 -6.19 8.95 11.96
CA ARG A 238 -6.86 10.00 11.18
C ARG A 238 -7.43 11.12 12.06
N ARG A 239 -8.13 10.77 13.14
CA ARG A 239 -8.62 11.75 14.14
C ARG A 239 -7.48 12.56 14.77
N TRP A 240 -6.36 11.91 15.08
CA TRP A 240 -5.17 12.58 15.59
C TRP A 240 -4.58 13.55 14.56
N VAL A 241 -4.50 13.17 13.29
CA VAL A 241 -4.00 14.04 12.20
C VAL A 241 -4.88 15.27 12.05
N ILE A 242 -6.22 15.11 11.96
CA ILE A 242 -7.17 16.22 11.84
C ILE A 242 -7.03 17.17 13.02
N LYS A 243 -6.92 16.65 14.25
CA LYS A 243 -6.70 17.47 15.44
C LYS A 243 -5.38 18.25 15.38
N SER A 244 -4.32 17.62 14.88
CA SER A 244 -3.01 18.26 14.69
C SER A 244 -3.05 19.37 13.64
N ILE A 245 -3.82 19.20 12.56
CA ILE A 245 -4.01 20.24 11.55
C ILE A 245 -4.86 21.39 12.09
N ALA A 246 -5.98 21.09 12.75
CA ALA A 246 -6.91 22.08 13.28
C ALA A 246 -6.25 23.04 14.28
N GLY A 247 -5.28 22.55 15.06
CA GLY A 247 -4.52 23.38 15.99
C GLY A 247 -3.48 24.31 15.34
N LYS A 248 -3.19 24.16 14.04
CA LYS A 248 -2.06 24.82 13.37
C LYS A 248 -2.42 25.55 12.06
N HIS A 249 -3.51 25.19 11.37
CA HIS A 249 -3.82 25.67 10.03
C HIS A 249 -5.30 26.03 9.83
N SER A 250 -5.57 27.01 8.97
CA SER A 250 -6.91 27.58 8.71
C SER A 250 -7.76 26.79 7.71
N ASN A 251 -7.20 25.82 6.98
CA ASN A 251 -7.89 25.09 5.91
C ASN A 251 -8.71 23.86 6.41
N LEU A 252 -9.30 23.97 7.60
CA LEU A 252 -9.99 22.87 8.27
C LEU A 252 -11.28 22.47 7.54
N GLN A 253 -12.03 23.43 7.00
CA GLN A 253 -13.31 23.16 6.35
C GLN A 253 -13.15 22.22 5.14
N LYS A 254 -12.19 22.49 4.26
CA LYS A 254 -11.90 21.64 3.10
C LYS A 254 -11.42 20.24 3.49
N ILE A 255 -10.84 20.09 4.68
CA ILE A 255 -10.49 18.77 5.22
C ILE A 255 -11.77 18.06 5.63
N LEU A 256 -12.63 18.70 6.42
CA LEU A 256 -13.90 18.12 6.87
C LEU A 256 -14.82 17.71 5.72
N GLU A 257 -14.87 18.48 4.63
CA GLU A 257 -15.62 18.10 3.41
C GLU A 257 -15.10 16.78 2.84
N ARG A 258 -13.77 16.64 2.63
CA ARG A 258 -13.17 15.38 2.16
C ARG A 258 -13.32 14.22 3.14
N GLU A 259 -13.33 14.51 4.45
CA GLU A 259 -13.61 13.49 5.46
C GLU A 259 -15.03 12.96 5.35
N SER A 260 -16.00 13.83 5.09
CA SER A 260 -17.39 13.44 4.86
C SER A 260 -17.52 12.52 3.64
N GLU A 261 -16.91 12.92 2.52
CA GLU A 261 -16.88 12.12 1.29
C GLU A 261 -16.26 10.73 1.50
N LEU A 262 -15.15 10.65 2.27
CA LEU A 262 -14.52 9.38 2.57
C LEU A 262 -15.44 8.45 3.38
N VAL A 263 -16.10 8.98 4.41
CA VAL A 263 -17.01 8.20 5.26
C VAL A 263 -18.18 7.67 4.43
N GLU A 264 -18.75 8.49 3.56
CA GLU A 264 -19.81 8.10 2.63
C GLU A 264 -19.34 6.98 1.68
N LYS A 265 -18.19 7.15 1.02
CA LYS A 265 -17.59 6.13 0.15
C LYS A 265 -17.37 4.80 0.87
N ILE A 266 -16.84 4.84 2.10
CA ILE A 266 -16.64 3.62 2.91
C ILE A 266 -17.98 2.98 3.29
N ALA A 267 -18.99 3.79 3.63
CA ALA A 267 -20.31 3.30 3.99
C ALA A 267 -21.02 2.62 2.81
N GLU A 268 -21.01 3.22 1.62
CA GLU A 268 -21.59 2.64 0.40
C GLU A 268 -20.95 1.29 0.03
N VAL A 269 -19.65 1.14 0.27
CA VAL A 269 -18.93 -0.12 0.01
C VAL A 269 -19.39 -1.23 0.97
N TYR A 270 -19.73 -0.90 2.22
CA TYR A 270 -20.04 -1.89 3.27
C TYR A 270 -21.53 -2.13 3.49
N PHE A 271 -22.35 -1.15 3.16
CA PHE A 271 -23.80 -1.19 3.23
C PHE A 271 -24.32 -0.81 1.84
N PRO A 272 -24.14 -1.67 0.83
CA PRO A 272 -24.72 -1.41 -0.48
C PRO A 272 -26.22 -1.21 -0.26
N VAL A 273 -26.72 -0.04 -0.66
CA VAL A 273 -28.14 0.24 -0.66
C VAL A 273 -28.77 -0.86 -1.51
N GLN A 274 -29.49 -1.78 -0.88
CA GLN A 274 -30.37 -2.66 -1.62
C GLN A 274 -31.39 -1.73 -2.25
N GLU A 275 -31.31 -1.53 -3.56
CA GLU A 275 -32.44 -1.01 -4.31
C GLU A 275 -33.60 -1.94 -4.00
N LEU A 276 -34.50 -1.47 -3.14
CA LEU A 276 -35.82 -2.03 -2.99
C LEU A 276 -36.51 -1.72 -4.31
N ASP A 277 -36.25 -2.57 -5.31
CA ASP A 277 -37.07 -2.63 -6.50
C ASP A 277 -38.49 -2.86 -6.02
N THR A 278 -39.25 -1.77 -6.14
CA THR A 278 -40.70 -1.71 -6.11
C THR A 278 -41.27 -2.91 -6.85
N PHE A 279 -41.68 -3.94 -6.11
CA PHE A 279 -42.73 -4.84 -6.56
C PHE A 279 -43.99 -4.00 -6.77
N LYS A 280 -44.18 -3.54 -8.00
CA LYS A 280 -45.44 -3.06 -8.56
C LYS A 280 -45.92 -4.04 -9.61
#